data_AF-A0A960I922-F1
#
_entry.id   AF-A0A960I922-F1
#
_cell.length_a   1.000
_cell.length_b   1.000
_cell.length_c   1.000
_cell.angle_alpha   90.00
_cell.angle_beta   90.00
_cell.angle_gamma   90.00
#
_symmetry.space_group_name_H-M   'P 1'
#
loop_
_entity.id
_entity.type
_entity.pdbx_description
1 polymer ?
#
loop_
_entity_poly.entity_id
_entity_poly.type
_entity_poly.pdbx_seq_one_letter_code
_entity_poly.pdbx_strand_id
1 'polypeptide(L)'
;MSQRHRSQDVAPPPKMDLRAHAHNERHRIKGELSALASQVSAGYEPEDVHEPGRAWVPEHHRDADRVKAPQRQPRHWKMKMWKRRSSVRRAKAQAFRLAGE
;
A
#
# COMPACT_ATOMS: atom_id res chain seq x y z
N MET A 1 -13.19 -20.72 4.27
CA MET A 1 -12.05 -21.39 4.94
C MET A 1 -10.87 -20.45 4.92
N SER A 2 -10.36 -20.12 6.10
CA SER A 2 -9.37 -19.06 6.30
C SER A 2 -8.01 -19.51 5.79
N GLN A 3 -7.56 -18.92 4.68
CA GLN A 3 -6.23 -19.11 4.12
C GLN A 3 -5.20 -18.34 4.94
N ARG A 4 -4.94 -18.79 6.17
CA ARG A 4 -3.85 -18.29 7.01
C ARG A 4 -2.65 -19.20 6.78
N HIS A 5 -1.52 -18.60 6.41
CA HIS A 5 -0.19 -19.21 6.24
C HIS A 5 0.17 -19.70 4.82
N ARG A 6 -0.01 -18.87 3.79
CA ARG A 6 0.75 -19.00 2.52
C ARG A 6 2.06 -18.20 2.59
N SER A 7 2.95 -18.61 3.49
CA SER A 7 4.32 -18.08 3.57
C SER A 7 5.30 -19.22 3.89
N GLN A 8 5.06 -20.41 3.33
CA GLN A 8 5.87 -21.62 3.56
C GLN A 8 7.04 -21.76 2.57
N ASP A 9 7.27 -20.82 1.66
CA ASP A 9 8.32 -20.99 0.64
C ASP A 9 9.74 -20.80 1.18
N VAL A 10 9.92 -20.33 2.42
CA VAL A 10 11.25 -20.14 3.04
C VAL A 10 11.22 -20.60 4.50
N ALA A 11 12.09 -21.55 4.84
CA ALA A 11 12.28 -21.96 6.23
C ALA A 11 12.82 -20.76 7.04
N PRO A 12 12.27 -20.48 8.23
CA PRO A 12 12.75 -19.37 9.04
C PRO A 12 14.23 -19.59 9.43
N PRO A 13 15.03 -18.50 9.50
CA PRO A 13 16.44 -18.61 9.83
C PRO A 13 16.64 -19.23 11.22
N PRO A 14 17.76 -19.94 11.45
CA PRO A 14 18.11 -20.49 12.74
C PRO A 14 18.06 -19.44 13.86
N LYS A 15 17.58 -19.84 15.05
CA LYS A 15 17.48 -18.95 16.22
C LYS A 15 18.81 -18.31 16.63
N MET A 16 19.93 -18.99 16.36
CA MET A 16 21.27 -18.46 16.61
C MET A 16 21.58 -17.25 15.72
N ASP A 17 21.23 -17.32 14.44
CA ASP A 17 21.46 -16.23 13.48
C ASP A 17 20.60 -15.02 13.82
N LEU A 18 19.35 -15.25 14.26
CA LEU A 18 18.47 -14.19 14.77
C LEU A 18 19.06 -13.49 16.01
N ARG A 19 19.66 -14.26 16.93
CA ARG A 19 20.30 -13.71 18.14
C ARG A 19 21.58 -12.94 17.78
N ALA A 20 22.39 -13.45 16.87
CA ALA A 20 23.59 -12.78 16.38
C ALA A 20 23.23 -11.47 15.67
N HIS A 21 22.24 -11.49 14.78
CA HIS A 21 21.71 -10.29 14.12
C HIS A 21 21.23 -9.26 15.15
N ALA A 22 20.41 -9.66 16.11
CA ALA A 22 19.93 -8.76 17.16
C ALA A 22 21.06 -8.22 18.06
N HIS A 23 22.10 -9.01 18.30
CA HIS A 23 23.29 -8.55 19.03
C HIS A 23 24.08 -7.51 18.24
N ASN A 24 24.37 -7.80 16.96
CA ASN A 24 25.07 -6.88 16.06
C ASN A 24 24.30 -5.56 15.92
N GLU A 25 22.97 -5.64 15.79
CA GLU A 25 22.12 -4.46 15.66
C GLU A 25 22.14 -3.60 16.94
N ARG A 26 22.10 -4.21 18.12
CA ARG A 26 22.29 -3.48 19.38
C ARG A 26 23.65 -2.79 19.47
N HIS A 27 24.71 -3.44 18.98
CA HIS A 27 26.04 -2.84 18.94
C HIS A 27 26.13 -1.67 17.96
N ARG A 28 25.53 -1.80 16.77
CA ARG A 28 25.41 -0.72 15.79
C ARG A 28 24.71 0.50 16.40
N ILE A 29 23.52 0.29 16.95
CA ILE A 29 22.73 1.36 17.60
C ILE A 29 23.49 1.99 18.76
N LYS A 30 24.16 1.18 19.60
CA LYS A 30 24.98 1.70 20.70
C LYS A 30 26.11 2.60 20.19
N GLY A 31 26.79 2.20 19.11
CA GLY A 31 27.83 3.00 18.47
C GLY A 31 27.29 4.33 17.94
N GLU A 32 26.16 4.29 17.24
CA GLU A 32 25.48 5.49 16.72
C GLU A 32 25.07 6.45 17.84
N LEU A 33 24.44 5.94 18.90
CA LEU A 33 24.07 6.73 20.08
C LEU A 33 25.30 7.36 20.75
N SER A 34 26.40 6.62 20.86
CA SER A 34 27.65 7.17 21.41
C SER A 34 28.22 8.28 20.53
N ALA A 35 28.13 8.15 19.20
CA ALA A 35 28.60 9.18 18.27
C ALA A 35 27.72 10.44 18.32
N LEU A 36 26.39 10.27 18.45
CA LEU A 36 25.45 11.38 18.63
C LEU A 36 25.70 12.12 19.95
N ALA A 37 25.90 11.38 21.05
CA ALA A 37 26.20 11.96 22.35
C ALA A 37 27.49 12.79 22.34
N SER A 38 28.53 12.31 21.64
CA SER A 38 29.77 13.06 21.46
C SER A 38 29.58 14.35 20.67
N GLN A 39 28.76 14.34 19.62
CA GLN A 39 28.47 15.53 18.80
C GLN A 39 27.70 16.59 19.59
N VAL A 40 26.63 16.19 20.30
CA VAL A 40 25.88 17.13 21.17
C VAL A 40 26.78 17.68 22.28
N SER A 41 27.62 16.82 22.88
CA SER A 41 28.57 17.25 23.92
C SER A 41 29.66 18.20 23.39
N ALA A 42 29.96 18.15 22.09
CA ALA A 42 30.87 19.07 21.42
C ALA A 42 30.23 20.43 21.09
N GLY A 43 28.95 20.64 21.45
CA GLY A 43 28.25 21.91 21.30
C GLY A 43 27.38 22.02 20.04
N TYR A 44 27.14 20.91 19.33
CA TYR A 44 26.14 20.89 18.25
C TYR A 44 24.73 20.90 18.83
N GLU A 45 23.84 21.71 18.26
CA GLU A 45 22.43 21.69 18.62
C GLU A 45 21.80 20.34 18.23
N PRO A 46 20.98 19.71 19.09
CA PRO A 46 20.41 18.38 18.82
C PRO A 46 19.66 18.27 17.48
N GLU A 47 19.03 19.38 17.06
CA GLU A 47 18.29 19.48 15.79
C GLU A 47 19.20 19.45 14.56
N ASP A 48 20.47 19.88 14.71
CA ASP A 48 21.46 19.92 13.62
C ASP A 48 22.24 18.59 13.50
N VAL A 49 22.23 17.76 14.55
CA VAL A 49 22.89 16.44 14.57
C VAL A 49 22.04 15.40 13.83
N HIS A 50 20.71 15.60 13.78
CA HIS A 50 19.79 14.72 13.09
C HIS A 50 19.22 15.37 11.84
N GLU A 51 19.98 15.36 10.74
CA GLU A 51 19.35 15.56 9.45
C GLU A 51 18.63 14.24 9.09
N PRO A 52 17.29 14.25 8.94
CA PRO A 52 16.60 13.08 8.42
C PRO A 52 17.21 12.83 7.05
N GLY A 53 18.05 11.80 6.94
CA GLY A 53 18.79 11.55 5.71
C GLY A 53 17.83 11.49 4.54
N ARG A 54 18.31 11.68 3.30
CA ARG A 54 17.46 11.72 2.09
C ARG A 54 16.49 10.53 1.92
N ALA A 55 16.68 9.45 2.66
CA ALA A 55 15.81 8.27 2.75
C ALA A 55 14.67 8.37 3.79
N TRP A 56 14.68 9.34 4.71
CA TRP A 56 13.60 9.58 5.67
C TRP A 56 12.45 10.27 4.95
N VAL A 57 11.49 9.46 4.50
CA VAL A 57 10.23 9.91 3.94
C VAL A 57 9.16 9.60 5.00
N PRO A 58 8.34 10.57 5.42
CA PRO A 58 7.19 10.29 6.27
C PRO A 58 6.36 9.18 5.64
N GLU A 59 6.03 8.13 6.42
CA GLU A 59 5.15 7.07 5.93
C GLU A 59 3.86 7.71 5.41
N HIS A 60 3.68 7.67 4.09
CA HIS A 60 2.43 8.11 3.50
C HIS A 60 1.37 7.12 3.97
N HIS A 61 0.45 7.60 4.81
CA HIS A 61 -0.69 6.87 5.39
C HIS A 61 -1.54 6.07 4.37
N ARG A 62 -1.29 6.24 3.06
CA ARG A 62 -1.97 5.56 1.96
C ARG A 62 -1.29 4.28 1.43
N ASP A 63 -0.05 3.98 1.81
CA ASP A 63 0.75 2.99 1.07
C ASP A 63 0.90 1.61 1.73
N ALA A 64 0.44 1.44 2.98
CA ALA A 64 0.57 0.15 3.67
C ALA A 64 -0.35 -0.96 3.12
N ASP A 65 -1.54 -0.61 2.60
CA ASP A 65 -2.58 -1.58 2.24
C ASP A 65 -3.39 -1.17 1.00
N ARG A 66 -2.71 -0.88 -0.12
CA ARG A 66 -3.43 -0.67 -1.39
C ARG A 66 -3.91 -2.02 -1.97
N VAL A 67 -4.82 -2.68 -1.26
CA VAL A 67 -5.65 -3.77 -1.78
C VAL A 67 -6.31 -3.23 -3.04
N LYS A 68 -5.97 -3.77 -4.21
CA LYS A 68 -6.63 -3.41 -5.45
C LYS A 68 -8.13 -3.55 -5.24
N ALA A 69 -8.86 -2.44 -5.33
CA ALA A 69 -10.30 -2.47 -5.17
C ALA A 69 -10.88 -3.50 -6.16
N PRO A 70 -11.73 -4.44 -5.70
CA PRO A 70 -12.27 -5.46 -6.58
C PRO A 70 -13.03 -4.80 -7.73
N GLN A 71 -12.83 -5.32 -8.94
CA GLN A 71 -13.45 -4.79 -10.15
C GLN A 71 -14.97 -4.75 -9.96
N ARG A 72 -15.54 -3.54 -9.86
CA ARG A 72 -16.96 -3.33 -9.54
C ARG A 72 -17.83 -3.86 -10.68
N GLN A 73 -18.37 -5.06 -10.51
CA GLN A 73 -19.36 -5.61 -11.43
C GLN A 73 -20.63 -4.74 -11.40
N PRO A 74 -21.20 -4.37 -12.56
CA PRO A 74 -22.39 -3.54 -12.60
C PRO A 74 -23.57 -4.26 -11.96
N ARG A 75 -24.22 -3.61 -10.99
CA ARG A 75 -25.39 -4.15 -10.29
C ARG A 75 -26.47 -4.58 -11.29
N HIS A 76 -27.07 -5.76 -11.08
CA HIS A 76 -28.08 -6.37 -11.97
C HIS A 76 -29.22 -5.41 -12.36
N TRP A 77 -29.72 -4.58 -11.43
CA TRP A 77 -30.76 -3.59 -11.73
C TRP A 77 -30.32 -2.54 -12.77
N LYS A 78 -29.02 -2.19 -12.80
CA LYS A 78 -28.44 -1.26 -13.78
C LYS A 78 -28.40 -1.88 -15.17
N MET A 79 -28.08 -3.19 -15.27
CA MET A 79 -28.19 -3.94 -16.52
C MET A 79 -29.66 -4.02 -17.01
N LYS A 80 -30.61 -4.28 -16.11
CA LYS A 80 -32.05 -4.30 -16.46
C LYS A 80 -32.52 -2.92 -16.94
N MET A 81 -32.13 -1.84 -16.26
CA MET A 81 -32.40 -0.46 -16.71
C MET A 81 -31.72 -0.13 -18.04
N TRP A 82 -30.50 -0.62 -18.27
CA TRP A 82 -29.84 -0.47 -19.57
C TRP A 82 -30.63 -1.19 -20.66
N LYS A 83 -31.01 -2.47 -20.47
CA LYS A 83 -31.81 -3.23 -21.45
C LYS A 83 -33.15 -2.54 -21.74
N ARG A 84 -33.84 -2.03 -20.70
CA ARG A 84 -35.07 -1.23 -20.87
C ARG A 84 -34.82 0.03 -21.73
N ARG A 85 -33.80 0.82 -21.40
CA ARG A 85 -33.44 2.03 -22.15
C ARG A 85 -33.01 1.74 -23.60
N SER A 86 -32.32 0.62 -23.83
CA SER A 86 -31.91 0.19 -25.16
C SER A 86 -33.12 -0.24 -26.01
N SER A 87 -34.09 -0.93 -25.41
CA SER A 87 -35.35 -1.28 -26.08
C SER A 87 -36.11 -0.03 -26.52
N VAL A 88 -36.30 0.93 -25.61
CA VAL A 88 -36.97 2.21 -25.91
C VAL A 88 -36.24 2.98 -27.01
N ARG A 89 -34.91 3.05 -26.96
CA ARG A 89 -34.11 3.70 -28.02
C ARG A 89 -34.27 3.01 -29.37
N ARG A 90 -34.29 1.67 -29.40
CA ARG A 90 -34.48 0.91 -30.64
C ARG A 90 -35.88 1.12 -31.22
N ALA A 91 -36.91 1.09 -30.39
CA ALA A 91 -38.29 1.37 -30.81
C ALA A 91 -38.42 2.80 -31.37
N LYS A 92 -37.84 3.79 -30.69
CA LYS A 92 -37.81 5.19 -31.16
C LYS A 92 -37.07 5.33 -32.49
N ALA A 93 -35.93 4.66 -32.66
CA ALA A 93 -35.19 4.66 -33.93
C ALA A 93 -35.97 3.98 -35.07
N GLN A 94 -36.69 2.89 -34.80
CA GLN A 94 -37.57 2.27 -35.79
C GLN A 94 -38.73 3.18 -36.18
N ALA A 95 -39.38 3.83 -35.20
CA ALA A 95 -40.45 4.80 -35.47
C ALA A 95 -39.96 5.97 -36.34
N PHE A 96 -38.74 6.48 -36.10
CA PHE A 96 -38.15 7.52 -36.95
C PHE A 96 -37.81 7.04 -38.36
N ARG A 97 -37.42 5.76 -38.55
CA ARG A 97 -37.20 5.21 -39.89
C ARG A 97 -38.52 5.08 -40.65
N LEU A 98 -39.55 4.55 -40.01
CA LEU A 98 -40.89 4.38 -40.58
C LEU A 98 -41.59 5.72 -40.87
N ALA A 99 -41.32 6.77 -40.09
CA ALA A 99 -41.85 8.11 -40.33
C ALA A 99 -41.03 8.94 -41.34
N GLY A 100 -39.88 8.43 -41.77
CA GLY A 100 -39.02 9.04 -42.80
C GLY A 100 -39.16 8.38 -44.18
N GLU A 101 -39.96 7.31 -44.28
CA GLU A 101 -40.56 6.79 -45.52
C GLU A 101 -41.94 7.44 -45.72
#